data_AF-A0A165SMG8-F1
#
_entry.id   AF-A0A165SMG8-F1
#
_cell.length_a   1.000
_cell.length_b   1.000
_cell.length_c   1.000
_cell.angle_alpha   90.00
_cell.angle_beta   90.00
_cell.angle_gamma   90.00
#
_symmetry.space_group_name_H-M   'P 1'
#
loop_
_entity.id
_entity.type
_entity.pdbx_description
1 polymer ?
#
loop_
_entity_poly.entity_id
_entity_poly.type
_entity_poly.pdbx_seq_one_letter_code
_entity_poly.pdbx_strand_id
1 'polypeptide(L)'
;MPKNNPETDNTSGDQKAEEWIHSVSEILRINMDGVQGTTVEGSSPQGVPNGEPTEHVDGPAGNHMPPEPQIPDLSPEIKKVRAKFEAYKKRRNIFKDVRDLEIFDNYVKKTAGLLDKATDLNKLQNVDAAEDVLDNANLTLQEIEETYARGVDSACVLLHRKQELADIKARLKFLASFDLEGFSQGRQEEAPRLAGLIKTNADKAEAQLKAGEIKDSRDTFLALQTYLEMLELTLKEVPSKETQKPRKETSVRAYTGGNSVAAAQEVLTELNKLYEEQHKIPFTDREEYARSRDKISAQRELLKNPDHRINNADRDGIFTQFEPLGEDGRPVLDSGEYEKAGNKIHLSVQMDQLAQAGNILTPLLLSPDNPFLSFKVTNMDGAEAAIKDDQEKYSADTPEAKAKIAEQNAYFDRITQGAQITLYPYAKDTNYPDGAEDFGFFLKLLEQELAAAGIQPGKNPDSDAGLEGLSFATFRNEEGSRGVGVDDEDQLEENRKMLRSKPFYQALTNKDYKPEAPEKSPASQQEETESKKSAR
;
A
#
# COMPACT_ATOMS: atom_id res chain seq x y z
N MET A 1 11.69 -34.32 -8.92
CA MET A 1 11.03 -33.96 -7.65
C MET A 1 11.89 -32.92 -6.94
N PRO A 2 11.56 -31.63 -7.00
CA PRO A 2 12.16 -30.63 -6.14
C PRO A 2 11.26 -30.41 -4.91
N LYS A 3 11.91 -30.14 -3.78
CA LYS A 3 11.29 -29.90 -2.48
C LYS A 3 10.81 -28.44 -2.39
N ASN A 4 9.54 -28.24 -2.05
CA ASN A 4 8.99 -26.95 -1.68
C ASN A 4 9.50 -26.54 -0.29
N ASN A 5 10.00 -25.32 -0.15
CA ASN A 5 10.07 -24.60 1.14
C ASN A 5 9.03 -23.46 1.07
N PRO A 6 8.26 -23.20 2.14
CA PRO A 6 7.29 -22.11 2.15
C PRO A 6 7.98 -20.79 2.54
N GLU A 7 7.68 -19.75 1.78
CA GLU A 7 8.03 -18.36 2.05
C GLU A 7 7.24 -17.82 3.25
N THR A 8 7.91 -17.01 4.06
CA THR A 8 7.33 -16.27 5.18
C THR A 8 7.04 -14.84 4.76
N ASP A 9 5.75 -14.51 4.66
CA ASP A 9 5.21 -13.16 4.50
C ASP A 9 5.48 -12.30 5.75
N ASN A 10 5.80 -11.02 5.56
CA ASN A 10 6.01 -10.05 6.64
C ASN A 10 5.42 -8.68 6.25
N THR A 11 4.12 -8.49 6.49
CA THR A 11 3.38 -7.23 6.33
C THR A 11 3.12 -6.60 7.70
N SER A 12 3.87 -5.57 8.13
CA SER A 12 3.69 -5.02 9.49
C SER A 12 2.49 -4.05 9.66
N GLY A 13 1.88 -3.63 8.55
CA GLY A 13 0.58 -2.94 8.54
C GLY A 13 -0.61 -3.89 8.68
N ASP A 14 -0.53 -5.04 8.01
CA ASP A 14 -1.44 -6.17 8.23
C ASP A 14 -1.19 -6.82 9.59
N GLN A 15 0.03 -6.86 10.12
CA GLN A 15 0.30 -7.45 11.43
C GLN A 15 -0.55 -6.85 12.54
N LYS A 16 -0.91 -5.56 12.53
CA LYS A 16 -1.81 -5.04 13.57
C LYS A 16 -3.27 -5.43 13.37
N ALA A 17 -3.72 -5.59 12.13
CA ALA A 17 -5.05 -6.06 11.80
C ALA A 17 -5.16 -7.58 12.00
N GLU A 18 -4.15 -8.33 11.60
CA GLU A 18 -3.95 -9.76 11.81
C GLU A 18 -3.70 -10.09 13.28
N GLU A 19 -2.87 -9.36 14.03
CA GLU A 19 -2.73 -9.51 15.49
C GLU A 19 -4.04 -9.22 16.20
N TRP A 20 -4.82 -8.25 15.72
CA TRP A 20 -6.16 -7.99 16.26
C TRP A 20 -7.13 -9.14 15.90
N ILE A 21 -7.17 -9.61 14.66
CA ILE A 21 -7.98 -10.76 14.20
C ILE A 21 -7.57 -12.06 14.91
N HIS A 22 -6.27 -12.27 15.13
CA HIS A 22 -5.68 -13.44 15.77
C HIS A 22 -5.87 -13.38 17.29
N SER A 23 -5.80 -12.19 17.91
CA SER A 23 -6.19 -11.96 19.30
C SER A 23 -7.69 -12.20 19.51
N VAL A 24 -8.54 -11.72 18.60
CA VAL A 24 -9.98 -12.00 18.63
C VAL A 24 -10.28 -13.49 18.39
N SER A 25 -9.54 -14.15 17.49
CA SER A 25 -9.68 -15.59 17.19
C SER A 25 -9.17 -16.50 18.31
N GLU A 26 -8.09 -16.14 19.02
CA GLU A 26 -7.65 -16.85 20.23
C GLU A 26 -8.67 -16.70 21.37
N ILE A 27 -9.25 -15.52 21.54
CA ILE A 27 -10.34 -15.29 22.51
C ILE A 27 -11.56 -16.16 22.18
N LEU A 28 -11.81 -16.47 20.90
CA LEU A 28 -12.88 -17.37 20.45
C LEU A 28 -12.53 -18.86 20.61
N ARG A 29 -11.25 -19.26 20.47
CA ARG A 29 -10.80 -20.66 20.61
C ARG A 29 -10.76 -21.16 22.07
N ILE A 30 -10.52 -20.28 23.05
CA ILE A 30 -10.38 -20.69 24.47
C ILE A 30 -11.68 -21.29 25.07
N ASN A 31 -12.83 -21.21 24.40
CA ASN A 31 -14.10 -21.73 24.92
C ASN A 31 -14.71 -22.94 24.17
N MET A 32 -14.06 -23.49 23.12
CA MET A 32 -14.63 -24.61 22.36
C MET A 32 -14.09 -26.01 22.71
N ASP A 33 -13.01 -26.13 23.49
CA ASP A 33 -12.41 -27.43 23.86
C ASP A 33 -13.17 -28.20 24.97
N GLY A 34 -14.37 -27.77 25.35
CA GLY A 34 -15.16 -28.34 26.44
C GLY A 34 -16.32 -29.26 26.05
N VAL A 35 -16.58 -29.51 24.76
CA VAL A 35 -17.74 -30.30 24.33
C VAL A 35 -17.31 -31.37 23.33
N GLN A 36 -16.72 -32.47 23.83
CA GLN A 36 -16.77 -33.76 23.14
C GLN A 36 -18.02 -34.51 23.59
N GLY A 37 -18.88 -34.80 22.63
CA GLY A 37 -20.20 -35.38 22.83
C GLY A 37 -20.17 -36.87 23.20
N THR A 38 -21.12 -37.24 24.04
CA THR A 38 -21.63 -38.60 24.19
C THR A 38 -22.85 -38.77 23.28
N THR A 39 -22.67 -39.55 22.21
CA THR A 39 -23.74 -40.13 21.40
C THR A 39 -24.55 -41.11 22.23
N VAL A 40 -25.88 -40.91 22.30
CA VAL A 40 -26.84 -41.86 22.85
C VAL A 40 -27.53 -42.57 21.68
N GLU A 41 -27.21 -43.85 21.48
CA GLU A 41 -28.12 -44.79 20.81
C GLU A 41 -28.76 -45.68 21.87
N GLY A 42 -30.10 -45.76 21.82
CA GLY A 42 -30.91 -46.46 22.80
C GLY A 42 -30.96 -47.97 22.61
N SER A 43 -31.53 -48.65 23.61
CA SER A 43 -32.43 -49.82 23.54
C SER A 43 -32.50 -50.51 24.90
N SER A 44 -33.68 -50.59 25.50
CA SER A 44 -34.05 -51.69 26.42
C SER A 44 -34.59 -52.86 25.57
N PRO A 45 -34.54 -54.14 26.01
CA PRO A 45 -35.41 -54.61 27.09
C PRO A 45 -34.89 -55.78 27.98
N GLN A 46 -35.53 -55.88 29.16
CA GLN A 46 -35.90 -57.07 29.96
C GLN A 46 -34.92 -58.25 30.15
N GLY A 47 -34.66 -58.57 31.43
CA GLY A 47 -34.23 -59.89 31.89
C GLY A 47 -34.12 -59.98 33.42
N VAL A 48 -34.92 -60.86 34.02
CA VAL A 48 -34.93 -61.35 35.42
C VAL A 48 -34.86 -62.89 35.32
N PRO A 49 -34.50 -63.74 36.32
CA PRO A 49 -33.76 -63.61 37.60
C PRO A 49 -32.61 -64.64 37.78
N ASN A 50 -31.85 -64.55 38.89
CA ASN A 50 -31.42 -65.66 39.79
C ASN A 50 -30.65 -65.03 40.97
N GLY A 51 -31.03 -65.19 42.25
CA GLY A 51 -30.79 -66.36 43.11
C GLY A 51 -29.28 -66.50 43.37
N GLU A 52 -28.68 -66.33 44.56
CA GLU A 52 -29.00 -66.84 45.91
C GLU A 52 -27.95 -66.25 46.93
N PRO A 53 -27.80 -66.67 48.21
CA PRO A 53 -28.13 -65.86 49.39
C PRO A 53 -26.96 -65.58 50.38
N THR A 54 -27.33 -65.02 51.55
CA THR A 54 -26.59 -64.89 52.85
C THR A 54 -25.66 -63.67 52.97
N GLU A 55 -25.62 -62.92 54.07
CA GLU A 55 -25.66 -63.31 55.48
C GLU A 55 -26.12 -62.14 56.37
N HIS A 56 -26.98 -62.41 57.35
CA HIS A 56 -27.44 -61.46 58.36
C HIS A 56 -26.36 -61.22 59.42
N VAL A 57 -26.01 -59.96 59.65
CA VAL A 57 -25.33 -59.53 60.89
C VAL A 57 -26.15 -58.40 61.50
N ASP A 58 -26.82 -58.71 62.62
CA ASP A 58 -27.53 -57.75 63.45
C ASP A 58 -26.54 -56.81 64.16
N GLY A 59 -26.57 -55.54 63.77
CA GLY A 59 -25.94 -54.42 64.48
C GLY A 59 -27.02 -53.46 65.02
N PRO A 60 -26.79 -52.81 66.17
CA PRO A 60 -27.85 -52.15 66.94
C PRO A 60 -28.43 -50.96 66.19
N ALA A 61 -29.75 -50.82 66.27
CA ALA A 61 -30.54 -49.73 65.74
C ALA A 61 -30.11 -48.38 66.35
N GLY A 62 -29.12 -47.74 65.74
CA GLY A 62 -28.89 -46.31 65.86
C GLY A 62 -29.98 -45.58 65.09
N ASN A 63 -30.72 -44.70 65.77
CA ASN A 63 -31.62 -43.73 65.16
C ASN A 63 -30.82 -42.81 64.20
N HIS A 64 -30.52 -43.30 63.01
CA HIS A 64 -30.17 -42.44 61.88
C HIS A 64 -31.48 -41.93 61.30
N MET A 65 -31.92 -40.78 61.81
CA MET A 65 -32.77 -39.90 61.02
C MET A 65 -32.06 -39.73 59.67
N PRO A 66 -32.68 -40.06 58.53
CA PRO A 66 -32.06 -39.77 57.24
C PRO A 66 -31.75 -38.26 57.22
N PRO A 67 -30.54 -37.85 56.83
CA PRO A 67 -30.22 -36.44 56.74
C PRO A 67 -31.30 -35.78 55.87
N GLU A 68 -31.90 -34.73 56.42
CA GLU A 68 -32.89 -33.91 55.73
C GLU A 68 -32.33 -33.58 54.34
N PRO A 69 -33.07 -33.87 53.24
CA PRO A 69 -32.54 -33.70 51.90
C PRO A 69 -32.06 -32.26 51.75
N GLN A 70 -30.74 -32.08 51.61
CA GLN A 70 -30.14 -30.76 51.42
C GLN A 70 -30.65 -30.25 50.08
N ILE A 71 -31.50 -29.23 50.13
CA ILE A 71 -31.99 -28.54 48.95
C ILE A 71 -30.77 -27.98 48.21
N PRO A 72 -30.53 -28.35 46.94
CA PRO A 72 -29.38 -27.87 46.18
C PRO A 72 -29.37 -26.34 46.10
N ASP A 73 -28.21 -25.71 46.34
CA ASP A 73 -28.02 -24.26 46.18
C ASP A 73 -27.39 -23.96 44.82
N LEU A 74 -28.14 -23.31 43.93
CA LEU A 74 -27.70 -22.97 42.57
C LEU A 74 -26.90 -21.65 42.50
N SER A 75 -26.54 -21.05 43.65
CA SER A 75 -25.79 -19.79 43.70
C SER A 75 -24.46 -19.84 42.92
N PRO A 76 -23.65 -20.92 42.95
CA PRO A 76 -22.42 -21.02 42.17
C PRO A 76 -22.66 -20.97 40.65
N GLU A 77 -23.67 -21.68 40.17
CA GLU A 77 -24.05 -21.78 38.76
C GLU A 77 -24.59 -20.44 38.26
N ILE A 78 -25.52 -19.82 39.01
CA ILE A 78 -26.04 -18.48 38.71
C ILE A 78 -24.90 -17.46 38.63
N LYS A 79 -23.94 -17.53 39.56
CA LYS A 79 -22.76 -16.63 39.57
C LYS A 79 -21.88 -16.85 38.34
N LYS A 80 -21.67 -18.10 37.92
CA LYS A 80 -20.90 -18.44 36.71
C LYS A 80 -21.56 -17.86 35.45
N VAL A 81 -22.86 -18.06 35.27
CA VAL A 81 -23.60 -17.53 34.12
C VAL A 81 -23.61 -16.00 34.14
N ARG A 82 -23.82 -15.37 35.31
CA ARG A 82 -23.78 -13.91 35.47
C ARG A 82 -22.42 -13.31 35.13
N ALA A 83 -21.32 -13.98 35.48
CA ALA A 83 -19.98 -13.55 35.12
C ALA A 83 -19.76 -13.55 33.59
N LYS A 84 -20.21 -14.62 32.90
CA LYS A 84 -20.16 -14.71 31.43
C LYS A 84 -21.02 -13.63 30.78
N PHE A 85 -22.25 -13.44 31.26
CA PHE A 85 -23.15 -12.37 30.82
C PHE A 85 -22.52 -10.97 30.92
N GLU A 86 -21.95 -10.61 32.07
CA GLU A 86 -21.32 -9.30 32.27
C GLU A 86 -20.08 -9.10 31.38
N ALA A 87 -19.36 -10.17 31.04
CA ALA A 87 -18.24 -10.10 30.09
C ALA A 87 -18.70 -9.67 28.69
N TYR A 88 -19.80 -10.22 28.17
CA TYR A 88 -20.36 -9.81 26.87
C TYR A 88 -20.94 -8.41 26.90
N LYS A 89 -21.74 -8.10 27.94
CA LYS A 89 -22.39 -6.79 28.11
C LYS A 89 -21.38 -5.64 28.09
N LYS A 90 -20.19 -5.81 28.68
CA LYS A 90 -19.11 -4.81 28.67
C LYS A 90 -18.54 -4.53 27.28
N ARG A 91 -18.70 -5.46 26.33
CA ARG A 91 -18.17 -5.37 24.96
C ARG A 91 -19.20 -4.87 23.95
N ARG A 92 -20.27 -4.23 24.43
CA ARG A 92 -21.33 -3.60 23.60
C ARG A 92 -20.79 -2.65 22.52
N ASN A 93 -19.63 -2.04 22.73
CA ASN A 93 -19.00 -1.11 21.78
C ASN A 93 -18.44 -1.77 20.50
N ILE A 94 -18.37 -3.11 20.44
CA ILE A 94 -17.92 -3.82 19.24
C ILE A 94 -18.91 -3.72 18.10
N PHE A 95 -20.20 -3.61 18.42
CA PHE A 95 -21.26 -3.51 17.43
C PHE A 95 -21.19 -2.18 16.71
N LYS A 96 -20.92 -2.26 15.41
CA LYS A 96 -20.92 -1.10 14.51
C LYS A 96 -22.18 -1.03 13.65
N ASP A 97 -22.91 -2.13 13.52
CA ASP A 97 -24.20 -2.16 12.83
C ASP A 97 -25.34 -1.91 13.84
N VAL A 98 -26.24 -0.98 13.51
CA VAL A 98 -27.33 -0.55 14.39
C VAL A 98 -28.33 -1.68 14.66
N ARG A 99 -28.63 -2.54 13.68
CA ARG A 99 -29.59 -3.63 13.84
C ARG A 99 -29.00 -4.74 14.71
N ASP A 100 -27.72 -5.06 14.52
CA ASP A 100 -27.04 -6.04 15.36
C ASP A 100 -26.95 -5.57 16.82
N LEU A 101 -26.73 -4.27 17.04
CA LEU A 101 -26.74 -3.67 18.36
C LEU A 101 -28.12 -3.75 19.04
N GLU A 102 -29.19 -3.46 18.31
CA GLU A 102 -30.56 -3.56 18.83
C GLU A 102 -30.93 -5.00 19.22
N ILE A 103 -30.56 -5.98 18.38
CA ILE A 103 -30.76 -7.41 18.68
C ILE A 103 -29.97 -7.80 19.93
N PHE A 104 -28.72 -7.36 20.03
CA PHE A 104 -27.88 -7.61 21.20
C PHE A 104 -28.48 -7.02 22.48
N ASP A 105 -28.90 -5.75 22.46
CA ASP A 105 -29.49 -5.08 23.62
C ASP A 105 -30.79 -5.78 24.08
N ASN A 106 -31.60 -6.29 23.14
CA ASN A 106 -32.80 -7.07 23.46
C ASN A 106 -32.46 -8.37 24.19
N TYR A 107 -31.48 -9.13 23.71
CA TYR A 107 -31.02 -10.34 24.38
C TYR A 107 -30.38 -10.04 25.73
N VAL A 108 -29.55 -8.99 25.83
CA VAL A 108 -28.96 -8.54 27.11
C VAL A 108 -30.05 -8.24 28.15
N LYS A 109 -31.10 -7.53 27.75
CA LYS A 109 -32.24 -7.23 28.63
C LYS A 109 -32.99 -8.49 29.06
N LYS A 110 -33.22 -9.43 28.13
CA LYS A 110 -33.91 -10.70 28.41
C LYS A 110 -33.11 -11.59 29.37
N THR A 111 -31.81 -11.77 29.12
CA THR A 111 -30.91 -12.58 29.96
C THR A 111 -30.77 -11.98 31.36
N ALA A 112 -30.67 -10.66 31.49
CA ALA A 112 -30.65 -10.00 32.80
C ALA A 112 -31.90 -10.32 33.63
N GLY A 113 -33.09 -10.21 33.03
CA GLY A 113 -34.35 -10.53 33.70
C GLY A 113 -34.47 -12.01 34.11
N LEU A 114 -33.96 -12.94 33.29
CA LEU A 114 -33.92 -14.36 33.62
C LEU A 114 -32.95 -14.64 34.78
N LEU A 115 -31.76 -14.06 34.77
CA LEU A 115 -30.77 -14.22 35.85
C LEU A 115 -31.27 -13.67 37.19
N ASP A 116 -31.95 -12.52 37.18
CA ASP A 116 -32.54 -11.96 38.39
C ASP A 116 -33.68 -12.84 38.92
N LYS A 117 -34.54 -13.36 38.03
CA LYS A 117 -35.60 -14.31 38.40
C LYS A 117 -35.05 -15.63 38.95
N ALA A 118 -34.01 -16.21 38.34
CA ALA A 118 -33.36 -17.42 38.85
C ALA A 118 -32.75 -17.18 40.23
N THR A 119 -32.13 -16.02 40.44
CA THR A 119 -31.57 -15.61 41.73
C THR A 119 -32.65 -15.55 42.81
N ASP A 120 -33.82 -14.98 42.50
CA ASP A 120 -34.90 -14.86 43.47
C ASP A 120 -35.61 -16.19 43.75
N LEU A 121 -35.80 -17.05 42.74
CA LEU A 121 -36.32 -18.41 42.94
C LEU A 121 -35.39 -19.29 43.78
N ASN A 122 -34.07 -19.19 43.57
CA ASN A 122 -33.07 -19.89 44.37
C ASN A 122 -33.12 -19.44 45.85
N LYS A 123 -33.26 -18.14 46.12
CA LYS A 123 -33.46 -17.63 47.50
C LYS A 123 -34.73 -18.15 48.16
N LEU A 124 -35.79 -18.35 47.37
CA LEU A 124 -37.05 -18.95 47.84
C LEU A 124 -36.99 -20.48 47.96
N GLN A 125 -35.83 -21.09 47.72
CA GLN A 125 -35.61 -22.54 47.74
C GLN A 125 -36.51 -23.32 46.75
N ASN A 126 -36.97 -22.66 45.69
CA ASN A 126 -37.69 -23.32 44.58
C ASN A 126 -36.68 -23.71 43.49
N VAL A 127 -35.96 -24.80 43.74
CA VAL A 127 -34.80 -25.23 42.93
C VAL A 127 -35.21 -25.59 41.51
N ASP A 128 -36.24 -26.42 41.32
CA ASP A 128 -36.69 -26.86 40.00
C ASP A 128 -37.03 -25.66 39.10
N ALA A 129 -37.77 -24.67 39.63
CA ALA A 129 -38.10 -23.48 38.87
C ALA A 129 -36.89 -22.55 38.65
N ALA A 130 -35.94 -22.53 39.58
CA ALA A 130 -34.70 -21.76 39.44
C ALA A 130 -33.80 -22.37 38.35
N GLU A 131 -33.70 -23.70 38.28
CA GLU A 131 -32.98 -24.45 37.26
C GLU A 131 -33.58 -24.21 35.87
N ASP A 132 -34.90 -24.36 35.71
CA ASP A 132 -35.59 -24.07 34.45
C ASP A 132 -35.33 -22.64 33.96
N VAL A 133 -35.36 -21.65 34.86
CA VAL A 133 -35.10 -20.24 34.51
C VAL A 133 -33.62 -20.02 34.19
N LEU A 134 -32.71 -20.71 34.87
CA LEU A 134 -31.27 -20.65 34.61
C LEU A 134 -30.91 -21.29 33.26
N ASP A 135 -31.55 -22.38 32.88
CA ASP A 135 -31.40 -23.01 31.56
C ASP A 135 -31.89 -22.08 30.45
N ASN A 136 -33.04 -21.44 30.65
CA ASN A 136 -33.50 -20.39 29.75
C ASN A 136 -32.52 -19.21 29.67
N ALA A 137 -31.88 -18.83 30.79
CA ALA A 137 -30.85 -17.79 30.80
C ALA A 137 -29.63 -18.21 29.98
N ASN A 138 -29.16 -19.46 30.12
CA ASN A 138 -28.08 -20.04 29.33
C ASN A 138 -28.39 -20.07 27.84
N LEU A 139 -29.59 -20.50 27.45
CA LEU A 139 -30.05 -20.47 26.06
C LEU A 139 -30.03 -19.04 25.50
N THR A 140 -30.55 -18.06 26.25
CA THR A 140 -30.50 -16.65 25.81
C THR A 140 -29.08 -16.08 25.81
N LEU A 141 -28.16 -16.63 26.60
CA LEU A 141 -26.75 -16.24 26.59
C LEU A 141 -26.03 -16.78 25.36
N GLN A 142 -26.38 -17.98 24.86
CA GLN A 142 -25.90 -18.48 23.56
C GLN A 142 -26.30 -17.54 22.42
N GLU A 143 -27.53 -17.03 22.43
CA GLU A 143 -27.97 -16.02 21.45
C GLU A 143 -27.18 -14.70 21.53
N ILE A 144 -26.75 -14.30 22.74
CA ILE A 144 -25.83 -13.16 22.95
C ILE A 144 -24.48 -13.48 22.31
N GLU A 145 -23.96 -14.70 22.47
CA GLU A 145 -22.68 -15.14 21.91
C GLU A 145 -22.69 -15.11 20.37
N GLU A 146 -23.74 -15.66 19.77
CA GLU A 146 -23.93 -15.64 18.31
C GLU A 146 -24.08 -14.21 17.79
N THR A 147 -24.87 -13.38 18.50
CA THR A 147 -25.04 -11.97 18.12
C THR A 147 -23.73 -11.19 18.27
N TYR A 148 -22.94 -11.48 19.30
CA TYR A 148 -21.61 -10.90 19.48
C TYR A 148 -20.68 -11.24 18.31
N ALA A 149 -20.65 -12.49 17.86
CA ALA A 149 -19.86 -12.88 16.68
C ALA A 149 -20.26 -12.08 15.44
N ARG A 150 -21.57 -11.93 15.18
CA ARG A 150 -22.07 -11.05 14.10
C ARG A 150 -21.63 -9.58 14.28
N GLY A 151 -21.58 -9.09 15.51
CA GLY A 151 -21.08 -7.75 15.83
C GLY A 151 -19.60 -7.56 15.47
N VAL A 152 -18.76 -8.57 15.71
CA VAL A 152 -17.36 -8.59 15.26
C VAL A 152 -17.28 -8.53 13.74
N ASP A 153 -18.03 -9.40 13.05
CA ASP A 153 -18.03 -9.45 11.58
C ASP A 153 -18.44 -8.10 10.98
N SER A 154 -19.51 -7.48 11.51
CA SER A 154 -19.96 -6.16 11.09
C SER A 154 -18.89 -5.08 11.32
N ALA A 155 -18.09 -5.16 12.39
CA ALA A 155 -16.97 -4.24 12.63
C ALA A 155 -15.85 -4.40 11.60
N CYS A 156 -15.51 -5.64 11.22
CA CYS A 156 -14.55 -5.92 10.16
C CYS A 156 -15.05 -5.39 8.80
N VAL A 157 -16.32 -5.64 8.48
CA VAL A 157 -16.95 -5.14 7.25
C VAL A 157 -16.92 -3.62 7.19
N LEU A 158 -17.15 -2.91 8.29
CA LEU A 158 -17.05 -1.44 8.32
C LEU A 158 -15.66 -0.94 7.90
N LEU A 159 -14.60 -1.56 8.42
CA LEU A 159 -13.22 -1.17 8.08
C LEU A 159 -12.96 -1.37 6.59
N HIS A 160 -13.32 -2.54 6.06
CA HIS A 160 -13.16 -2.84 4.64
C HIS A 160 -13.96 -1.87 3.74
N ARG A 161 -15.23 -1.61 4.06
CA ARG A 161 -16.07 -0.68 3.30
C ARG A 161 -15.57 0.76 3.34
N LYS A 162 -14.96 1.21 4.44
CA LYS A 162 -14.33 2.54 4.51
C LYS A 162 -13.14 2.64 3.56
N GLN A 163 -12.31 1.61 3.49
CA GLN A 163 -11.18 1.56 2.55
C GLN A 163 -11.69 1.55 1.11
N GLU A 164 -12.60 0.64 0.78
CA GLU A 164 -13.19 0.54 -0.56
C GLU A 164 -13.84 1.85 -1.01
N LEU A 165 -14.53 2.57 -0.12
CA LEU A 165 -15.11 3.88 -0.43
C LEU A 165 -14.03 4.94 -0.72
N ALA A 166 -12.91 4.91 -0.01
CA ALA A 166 -11.78 5.81 -0.28
C ALA A 166 -11.18 5.53 -1.66
N ASP A 167 -11.00 4.26 -1.99
CA ASP A 167 -10.46 3.82 -3.28
C ASP A 167 -11.40 4.20 -4.43
N ILE A 168 -12.72 3.99 -4.28
CA ILE A 168 -13.73 4.40 -5.27
C ILE A 168 -13.70 5.92 -5.49
N LYS A 169 -13.58 6.72 -4.42
CA LYS A 169 -13.51 8.19 -4.54
C LYS A 169 -12.23 8.64 -5.25
N ALA A 170 -11.09 8.03 -4.94
CA ALA A 170 -9.82 8.30 -5.63
C ALA A 170 -9.92 7.91 -7.11
N ARG A 171 -10.49 6.74 -7.41
CA ARG A 171 -10.68 6.26 -8.78
C ARG A 171 -11.63 7.14 -9.57
N LEU A 172 -12.75 7.56 -8.99
CA LEU A 172 -13.67 8.51 -9.61
C LEU A 172 -12.98 9.83 -9.92
N LYS A 173 -12.18 10.37 -8.99
CA LYS A 173 -11.44 11.62 -9.20
C LYS A 173 -10.48 11.51 -10.38
N PHE A 174 -9.79 10.37 -10.50
CA PHE A 174 -8.91 10.08 -11.64
C PHE A 174 -9.72 9.99 -12.95
N LEU A 175 -10.78 9.19 -13.01
CA LEU A 175 -11.58 8.99 -14.23
C LEU A 175 -12.31 10.27 -14.66
N ALA A 176 -12.79 11.08 -13.72
CA ALA A 176 -13.41 12.38 -14.01
C ALA A 176 -12.41 13.43 -14.55
N SER A 177 -11.10 13.17 -14.44
CA SER A 177 -10.07 14.06 -14.98
C SER A 177 -9.82 13.86 -16.48
N PHE A 178 -10.38 12.80 -17.09
CA PHE A 178 -10.22 12.53 -18.52
C PHE A 178 -10.84 13.65 -19.35
N ASP A 179 -10.11 14.07 -20.39
CA ASP A 179 -10.63 14.99 -21.38
C ASP A 179 -11.50 14.22 -22.38
N LEU A 180 -12.76 14.61 -22.47
CA LEU A 180 -13.74 13.99 -23.34
C LEU A 180 -13.79 14.65 -24.74
N GLU A 181 -12.94 15.64 -25.00
CA GLU A 181 -12.83 16.26 -26.32
C GLU A 181 -12.43 15.21 -27.38
N GLY A 182 -13.27 15.08 -28.41
CA GLY A 182 -13.11 14.10 -29.49
C GLY A 182 -13.90 12.80 -29.32
N PHE A 183 -14.45 12.52 -28.14
CA PHE A 183 -15.40 11.42 -27.94
C PHE A 183 -16.74 11.71 -28.63
N SER A 184 -17.51 10.66 -28.97
CA SER A 184 -18.87 10.83 -29.49
C SER A 184 -19.76 11.59 -28.51
N GLN A 185 -20.71 12.38 -29.00
CA GLN A 185 -21.64 13.15 -28.16
C GLN A 185 -22.29 12.30 -27.05
N GLY A 186 -22.77 11.10 -27.38
CA GLY A 186 -23.39 10.21 -26.39
C GLY A 186 -22.47 9.86 -25.21
N ARG A 187 -21.15 9.84 -25.41
CA ARG A 187 -20.17 9.58 -24.34
C ARG A 187 -19.76 10.82 -23.58
N GLN A 188 -19.69 11.96 -24.26
CA GLN A 188 -19.54 13.25 -23.59
C GLN A 188 -20.71 13.52 -22.63
N GLU A 189 -21.89 12.96 -22.93
CA GLU A 189 -23.06 12.99 -22.04
C GLU A 189 -23.02 11.86 -20.98
N GLU A 190 -22.68 10.63 -21.38
CA GLU A 190 -22.76 9.45 -20.50
C GLU A 190 -21.66 9.39 -19.42
N ALA A 191 -20.42 9.77 -19.74
CA ALA A 191 -19.33 9.71 -18.76
C ALA A 191 -19.55 10.66 -17.57
N PRO A 192 -19.92 11.95 -17.75
CA PRO A 192 -20.29 12.82 -16.64
C PRO A 192 -21.54 12.34 -15.89
N ARG A 193 -22.52 11.73 -16.59
CA ARG A 193 -23.71 11.16 -15.95
C ARG A 193 -23.34 10.02 -14.99
N LEU A 194 -22.51 9.08 -15.45
CA LEU A 194 -22.02 7.96 -14.64
C LEU A 194 -21.16 8.45 -13.47
N ALA A 195 -20.25 9.40 -13.71
CA ALA A 195 -19.45 10.04 -12.66
C ALA A 195 -20.35 10.68 -11.58
N GLY A 196 -21.43 11.35 -11.99
CA GLY A 196 -22.45 11.88 -11.09
C GLY A 196 -23.14 10.80 -10.25
N LEU A 197 -23.54 9.69 -10.87
CA LEU A 197 -24.15 8.55 -10.17
C LEU A 197 -23.20 7.91 -9.15
N ILE A 198 -21.93 7.74 -9.50
CA ILE A 198 -20.91 7.22 -8.59
C ILE A 198 -20.76 8.17 -7.39
N LYS A 199 -20.64 9.47 -7.63
CA LYS A 199 -20.53 10.47 -6.56
C LYS A 199 -21.73 10.41 -5.60
N THR A 200 -22.96 10.43 -6.13
CA THR A 200 -24.18 10.35 -5.31
C THR A 200 -24.24 9.07 -4.48
N ASN A 201 -23.89 7.92 -5.06
CA ASN A 201 -23.88 6.66 -4.31
C ASN A 201 -22.72 6.60 -3.29
N ALA A 202 -21.59 7.25 -3.56
CA ALA A 202 -20.47 7.32 -2.62
C ALA A 202 -20.83 8.15 -1.39
N ASP A 203 -21.51 9.29 -1.61
CA ASP A 203 -22.02 10.13 -0.52
C ASP A 203 -23.09 9.38 0.30
N LYS A 204 -23.98 8.63 -0.38
CA LYS A 204 -24.96 7.76 0.28
C LYS A 204 -24.29 6.65 1.11
N ALA A 205 -23.31 5.95 0.55
CA ALA A 205 -22.56 4.91 1.25
C ALA A 205 -21.86 5.48 2.49
N GLU A 206 -21.24 6.65 2.37
CA GLU A 206 -20.61 7.33 3.50
C GLU A 206 -21.62 7.63 4.63
N ALA A 207 -22.81 8.13 4.27
CA ALA A 207 -23.86 8.41 5.22
C ALA A 207 -24.35 7.13 5.94
N GLN A 208 -24.56 6.03 5.21
CA GLN A 208 -24.95 4.74 5.77
C GLN A 208 -23.89 4.20 6.74
N LEU A 209 -22.61 4.23 6.37
CA LEU A 209 -21.51 3.80 7.23
C LEU A 209 -21.39 4.65 8.50
N LYS A 210 -21.63 5.98 8.41
CA LYS A 210 -21.67 6.88 9.58
C LYS A 210 -22.88 6.63 10.49
N ALA A 211 -24.02 6.26 9.90
CA ALA A 211 -25.24 5.90 10.63
C ALA A 211 -25.18 4.51 11.28
N GLY A 212 -24.16 3.69 10.97
CA GLY A 212 -24.10 2.30 11.42
C GLY A 212 -25.02 1.37 10.64
N GLU A 213 -25.45 1.75 9.44
CA GLU A 213 -26.28 0.93 8.54
C GLU A 213 -25.40 0.06 7.63
N ILE A 214 -24.50 -0.72 8.25
CA ILE A 214 -23.42 -1.42 7.53
C ILE A 214 -24.00 -2.43 6.56
N LYS A 215 -24.99 -3.22 6.98
CA LYS A 215 -25.62 -4.22 6.12
C LYS A 215 -26.41 -3.60 4.96
N ASP A 216 -27.04 -2.44 5.18
CA ASP A 216 -27.79 -1.73 4.11
C ASP A 216 -26.85 -1.02 3.13
N SER A 217 -25.59 -0.79 3.51
CA SER A 217 -24.60 -0.22 2.58
C SER A 217 -24.22 -1.17 1.44
N ARG A 218 -24.41 -2.49 1.61
CA ARG A 218 -24.03 -3.52 0.63
C ARG A 218 -24.55 -3.22 -0.77
N ASP A 219 -25.84 -2.92 -0.90
CA ASP A 219 -26.48 -2.68 -2.19
C ASP A 219 -25.96 -1.38 -2.84
N THR A 220 -25.66 -0.37 -2.01
CA THR A 220 -25.04 0.87 -2.48
C THR A 220 -23.64 0.62 -3.03
N PHE A 221 -22.83 -0.22 -2.38
CA PHE A 221 -21.50 -0.60 -2.89
C PHE A 221 -21.56 -1.43 -4.18
N LEU A 222 -22.52 -2.35 -4.31
CA LEU A 222 -22.74 -3.08 -5.55
C LEU A 222 -23.11 -2.13 -6.72
N ALA A 223 -23.95 -1.14 -6.44
CA ALA A 223 -24.29 -0.11 -7.42
C ALA A 223 -23.07 0.75 -7.78
N LEU A 224 -22.26 1.14 -6.80
CA LEU A 224 -21.02 1.89 -7.02
C LEU A 224 -20.07 1.16 -7.96
N GLN A 225 -19.81 -0.12 -7.69
CA GLN A 225 -18.92 -0.93 -8.50
C GLN A 225 -19.44 -1.05 -9.95
N THR A 226 -20.75 -1.29 -10.11
CA THR A 226 -21.39 -1.36 -11.43
C THR A 226 -21.22 -0.06 -12.21
N TYR A 227 -21.50 1.09 -11.59
CA TYR A 227 -21.35 2.38 -12.27
C TYR A 227 -19.89 2.72 -12.58
N LEU A 228 -18.97 2.34 -11.70
CA LEU A 228 -17.54 2.53 -11.91
C LEU A 228 -17.04 1.72 -13.11
N GLU A 229 -17.43 0.44 -13.21
CA GLU A 229 -17.12 -0.41 -14.36
C GLU A 229 -17.71 0.14 -15.67
N MET A 230 -18.95 0.62 -15.64
CA MET A 230 -19.57 1.27 -16.80
C MET A 230 -18.83 2.54 -17.22
N LEU A 231 -18.38 3.36 -16.26
CA LEU A 231 -17.60 4.57 -16.54
C LEU A 231 -16.27 4.20 -17.18
N GLU A 232 -15.55 3.23 -16.61
CA GLU A 232 -14.30 2.75 -17.18
C GLU A 232 -14.48 2.20 -18.60
N LEU A 233 -15.54 1.44 -18.85
CA LEU A 233 -15.84 0.92 -20.19
C LEU A 233 -16.12 2.06 -21.18
N THR A 234 -16.91 3.05 -20.76
CA THR A 234 -17.22 4.24 -21.57
C THR A 234 -15.95 5.00 -21.97
N LEU A 235 -14.97 5.06 -21.07
CA LEU A 235 -13.68 5.74 -21.28
C LEU A 235 -12.65 4.89 -22.04
N LYS A 236 -12.76 3.56 -22.02
CA LYS A 236 -11.84 2.62 -22.71
C LYS A 236 -12.09 2.48 -24.21
N GLU A 237 -13.30 2.72 -24.70
CA GLU A 237 -13.57 2.57 -26.13
C GLU A 237 -12.93 3.70 -26.96
N VAL A 238 -12.30 3.37 -28.10
CA VAL A 238 -11.58 4.33 -28.96
C VAL A 238 -12.55 5.36 -29.60
N PRO A 239 -12.18 6.66 -29.71
CA PRO A 239 -12.98 7.67 -30.40
C PRO A 239 -13.21 7.35 -31.89
N SER A 240 -14.37 7.69 -32.44
CA SER A 240 -14.68 7.53 -33.87
C SER A 240 -13.78 8.42 -34.73
N LYS A 241 -13.31 7.89 -35.88
CA LYS A 241 -12.44 8.57 -36.85
C LYS A 241 -13.04 9.84 -37.46
N GLU A 242 -14.35 10.07 -37.35
CA GLU A 242 -15.06 11.16 -38.04
C GLU A 242 -15.06 12.51 -37.32
N THR A 243 -14.72 12.58 -36.02
CA THR A 243 -14.81 13.82 -35.22
C THR A 243 -13.47 14.39 -34.77
N GLN A 244 -12.35 13.84 -35.22
CA GLN A 244 -11.03 14.37 -34.87
C GLN A 244 -10.70 15.62 -35.71
N LYS A 245 -10.70 16.81 -35.08
CA LYS A 245 -9.65 17.80 -35.40
C LYS A 245 -8.30 17.10 -35.16
N PRO A 246 -7.24 17.39 -35.94
CA PRO A 246 -5.98 16.65 -35.86
C PRO A 246 -5.34 16.85 -34.49
N ARG A 247 -5.67 15.97 -33.55
CA ARG A 247 -4.93 15.74 -32.32
C ARG A 247 -3.75 14.88 -32.76
N LYS A 248 -2.52 15.28 -32.42
CA LYS A 248 -1.35 14.40 -32.62
C LYS A 248 -1.70 13.06 -31.99
N GLU A 249 -1.85 12.04 -32.81
CA GLU A 249 -2.10 10.68 -32.37
C GLU A 249 -0.80 10.20 -31.73
N THR A 250 -0.62 10.45 -30.43
CA THR A 250 0.58 10.02 -29.69
C THR A 250 0.42 8.54 -29.34
N SER A 251 0.41 7.68 -30.36
CA SER A 251 0.67 6.26 -30.15
C SER A 251 2.13 6.14 -29.69
N VAL A 252 2.37 5.86 -28.42
CA VAL A 252 3.71 5.58 -27.91
C VAL A 252 4.15 4.24 -28.50
N ARG A 253 5.20 4.26 -29.33
CA ARG A 253 5.79 3.06 -29.92
C ARG A 253 6.51 2.30 -28.83
N ALA A 254 6.09 1.05 -28.58
CA ALA A 254 6.80 0.19 -27.64
C ALA A 254 8.25 -0.03 -28.09
N TYR A 255 9.18 0.00 -27.14
CA TYR A 255 10.55 -0.42 -27.36
C TYR A 255 10.62 -1.90 -27.77
N THR A 256 11.38 -2.21 -28.82
CA THR A 256 11.57 -3.59 -29.32
C THR A 256 13.04 -4.03 -29.34
N GLY A 257 13.95 -3.23 -28.78
CA GLY A 257 15.38 -3.56 -28.78
C GLY A 257 15.75 -4.58 -27.69
N GLY A 258 17.02 -4.99 -27.68
CA GLY A 258 17.48 -6.18 -26.96
C GLY A 258 17.69 -6.03 -25.44
N ASN A 259 17.78 -4.81 -24.92
CA ASN A 259 18.14 -4.57 -23.50
C ASN A 259 16.97 -3.95 -22.74
N SER A 260 16.44 -4.68 -21.76
CA SER A 260 15.50 -4.13 -20.78
C SER A 260 16.22 -3.35 -19.67
N VAL A 261 15.48 -2.60 -18.87
CA VAL A 261 16.03 -1.90 -17.69
C VAL A 261 16.69 -2.89 -16.73
N ALA A 262 16.02 -4.00 -16.42
CA ALA A 262 16.54 -5.02 -15.50
C ALA A 262 17.79 -5.72 -16.07
N ALA A 263 17.79 -6.08 -17.36
CA ALA A 263 18.93 -6.72 -17.99
C ALA A 263 20.18 -5.80 -18.01
N ALA A 264 19.99 -4.49 -18.22
CA ALA A 264 21.06 -3.52 -18.14
C ALA A 264 21.68 -3.43 -16.73
N GLN A 265 20.84 -3.50 -15.69
CA GLN A 265 21.31 -3.49 -14.29
C GLN A 265 22.17 -4.71 -13.97
N GLU A 266 21.75 -5.91 -14.37
CA GLU A 266 22.53 -7.15 -14.19
C GLU A 266 23.92 -7.03 -14.84
N VAL A 267 23.98 -6.51 -16.07
CA VAL A 267 25.25 -6.33 -16.79
C VAL A 267 26.16 -5.33 -16.09
N LEU A 268 25.61 -4.22 -15.57
CA LEU A 268 26.37 -3.20 -14.85
C LEU A 268 26.84 -3.67 -13.46
N THR A 269 26.04 -4.45 -12.75
CA THR A 269 26.45 -5.08 -11.48
C THR A 269 27.66 -5.98 -11.69
N GLU A 270 27.65 -6.83 -12.72
CA GLU A 270 28.80 -7.67 -13.05
C GLU A 270 30.02 -6.84 -13.51
N LEU A 271 29.80 -5.74 -14.25
CA LEU A 271 30.89 -4.81 -14.60
C LEU A 271 31.57 -4.22 -13.37
N ASN A 272 30.80 -3.77 -12.37
CA ASN A 272 31.35 -3.22 -11.14
C ASN A 272 32.18 -4.25 -10.39
N LYS A 273 31.70 -5.50 -10.30
CA LYS A 273 32.45 -6.61 -9.72
C LYS A 273 33.75 -6.88 -10.48
N LEU A 274 33.74 -6.88 -11.81
CA LEU A 274 34.94 -7.05 -12.63
C LEU A 274 35.95 -5.90 -12.43
N TYR A 275 35.49 -4.66 -12.22
CA TYR A 275 36.37 -3.54 -11.88
C TYR A 275 37.02 -3.72 -10.51
N GLU A 276 36.27 -4.14 -9.50
CA GLU A 276 36.80 -4.44 -8.17
C GLU A 276 37.80 -5.60 -8.19
N GLU A 277 37.55 -6.64 -8.97
CA GLU A 277 38.51 -7.71 -9.21
C GLU A 277 39.78 -7.19 -9.91
N GLN A 278 39.63 -6.33 -10.92
CA GLN A 278 40.77 -5.71 -11.61
C GLN A 278 41.63 -4.86 -10.67
N HIS A 279 41.00 -4.09 -9.76
CA HIS A 279 41.69 -3.25 -8.79
C HIS A 279 42.58 -4.05 -7.82
N LYS A 280 42.29 -5.33 -7.62
CA LYS A 280 43.08 -6.25 -6.77
C LYS A 280 44.28 -6.86 -7.51
N ILE A 281 44.36 -6.71 -8.83
CA ILE A 281 45.48 -7.23 -9.63
C ILE A 281 46.70 -6.32 -9.46
N PRO A 282 47.87 -6.85 -9.05
CA PRO A 282 49.09 -6.07 -8.98
C PRO A 282 49.47 -5.48 -10.35
N PHE A 283 49.86 -4.20 -10.41
CA PHE A 283 50.27 -3.54 -11.67
C PHE A 283 51.44 -4.24 -12.39
N THR A 284 52.20 -5.06 -11.67
CA THR A 284 53.29 -5.88 -12.21
C THR A 284 52.80 -7.08 -13.02
N ASP A 285 51.58 -7.56 -12.79
CA ASP A 285 50.98 -8.68 -13.53
C ASP A 285 50.21 -8.18 -14.75
N ARG A 286 50.96 -7.90 -15.83
CA ARG A 286 50.41 -7.36 -17.07
C ARG A 286 49.50 -8.34 -17.81
N GLU A 287 49.71 -9.65 -17.65
CA GLU A 287 48.95 -10.67 -18.35
C GLU A 287 47.57 -10.88 -17.71
N GLU A 288 47.51 -10.93 -16.38
CA GLU A 288 46.24 -10.97 -15.65
C GLU A 288 45.45 -9.68 -15.84
N TYR A 289 46.11 -8.52 -15.80
CA TYR A 289 45.46 -7.23 -16.07
C TYR A 289 44.86 -7.16 -17.48
N ALA A 290 45.57 -7.65 -18.50
CA ALA A 290 45.06 -7.73 -19.88
C ALA A 290 43.82 -8.64 -19.99
N ARG A 291 43.86 -9.84 -19.38
CA ARG A 291 42.71 -10.76 -19.35
C ARG A 291 41.49 -10.16 -18.65
N SER A 292 41.69 -9.45 -17.54
CA SER A 292 40.63 -8.71 -16.86
C SER A 292 40.05 -7.62 -17.75
N ARG A 293 40.89 -6.86 -18.48
CA ARG A 293 40.43 -5.84 -19.43
C ARG A 293 39.58 -6.44 -20.55
N ASP A 294 39.93 -7.61 -21.05
CA ASP A 294 39.16 -8.30 -22.10
C ASP A 294 37.79 -8.76 -21.58
N LYS A 295 37.71 -9.26 -20.34
CA LYS A 295 36.42 -9.59 -19.69
C LYS A 295 35.54 -8.35 -19.52
N ILE A 296 36.11 -7.26 -19.01
CA ILE A 296 35.41 -5.97 -18.87
C ILE A 296 34.92 -5.46 -20.22
N SER A 297 35.76 -5.57 -21.27
CA SER A 297 35.38 -5.18 -22.63
C SER A 297 34.22 -6.03 -23.15
N ALA A 298 34.28 -7.35 -23.00
CA ALA A 298 33.21 -8.26 -23.42
C ALA A 298 31.89 -7.97 -22.69
N GLN A 299 31.96 -7.70 -21.38
CA GLN A 299 30.76 -7.36 -20.60
C GLN A 299 30.18 -5.99 -21.01
N ARG A 300 31.03 -4.99 -21.31
CA ARG A 300 30.58 -3.69 -21.84
C ARG A 300 29.89 -3.80 -23.20
N GLU A 301 30.27 -4.75 -24.04
CA GLU A 301 29.63 -4.97 -25.34
C GLU A 301 28.14 -5.35 -25.19
N LEU A 302 27.76 -6.00 -24.09
CA LEU A 302 26.36 -6.35 -23.80
C LEU A 302 25.46 -5.13 -23.53
N LEU A 303 26.05 -3.99 -23.13
CA LEU A 303 25.30 -2.74 -22.94
C LEU A 303 25.03 -1.97 -24.22
N LYS A 304 25.63 -2.37 -25.36
CA LYS A 304 25.40 -1.68 -26.63
C LYS A 304 23.93 -1.78 -27.02
N ASN A 305 23.33 -0.61 -27.19
CA ASN A 305 21.93 -0.46 -27.56
C ASN A 305 21.86 0.57 -28.69
N PRO A 306 21.17 0.29 -29.81
CA PRO A 306 21.10 1.21 -30.93
C PRO A 306 20.37 2.51 -30.59
N ASP A 307 19.47 2.47 -29.60
CA ASP A 307 18.55 3.56 -29.30
C ASP A 307 18.94 4.33 -28.03
N HIS A 308 19.76 3.75 -27.15
CA HIS A 308 20.08 4.33 -25.84
C HIS A 308 21.55 4.17 -25.45
N ARG A 309 22.14 5.20 -24.85
CA ARG A 309 23.34 5.09 -24.01
C ARG A 309 22.90 4.54 -22.65
N ILE A 310 23.59 3.48 -22.20
CA ILE A 310 23.36 2.82 -20.92
C ILE A 310 24.67 2.81 -20.13
N ASN A 311 24.67 3.34 -18.91
CA ASN A 311 25.85 3.41 -18.04
C ASN A 311 25.47 3.51 -16.56
N ASN A 312 26.48 3.48 -15.67
CA ASN A 312 26.29 3.91 -14.30
C ASN A 312 26.23 5.44 -14.24
N ALA A 313 25.25 5.97 -13.52
CA ALA A 313 25.10 7.42 -13.31
C ALA A 313 26.09 7.96 -12.27
N ASP A 314 26.58 7.07 -11.41
CA ASP A 314 27.49 7.35 -10.30
C ASP A 314 28.66 6.35 -10.27
N ARG A 315 29.66 6.67 -9.46
CA ARG A 315 30.87 5.84 -9.36
C ARG A 315 30.61 4.50 -8.69
N ASP A 316 29.67 4.47 -7.77
CA ASP A 316 29.43 3.33 -6.88
C ASP A 316 28.41 2.35 -7.50
N GLY A 317 27.90 2.67 -8.69
CA GLY A 317 27.00 1.81 -9.45
C GLY A 317 25.59 1.73 -8.86
N ILE A 318 25.22 2.70 -8.04
CA ILE A 318 23.92 2.76 -7.36
C ILE A 318 22.79 3.01 -8.35
N PHE A 319 23.05 3.74 -9.43
CA PHE A 319 22.06 4.03 -10.45
C PHE A 319 22.53 3.61 -11.84
N THR A 320 21.62 2.98 -12.58
CA THR A 320 21.74 2.80 -14.02
C THR A 320 21.05 3.96 -14.73
N GLN A 321 21.76 4.66 -15.61
CA GLN A 321 21.24 5.78 -16.38
C GLN A 321 21.05 5.38 -17.85
N PHE A 322 19.99 5.94 -18.43
CA PHE A 322 19.56 5.76 -19.80
C PHE A 322 19.39 7.13 -20.46
N GLU A 323 19.94 7.29 -21.66
CA GLU A 323 19.78 8.49 -22.48
C GLU A 323 19.58 8.07 -23.94
N PRO A 324 18.58 8.61 -24.65
CA PRO A 324 18.34 8.25 -26.03
C PRO A 324 19.49 8.71 -26.93
N LEU A 325 19.79 7.94 -27.96
CA LEU A 325 20.76 8.25 -29.00
C LEU A 325 20.06 8.90 -30.20
N GLY A 326 20.70 9.91 -30.78
CA GLY A 326 20.31 10.47 -32.07
C GLY A 326 20.76 9.59 -33.24
N GLU A 327 20.42 9.99 -34.47
CA GLU A 327 20.79 9.29 -35.70
C GLU A 327 22.32 9.14 -35.89
N ASP A 328 23.10 10.01 -35.27
CA ASP A 328 24.56 9.99 -35.29
C ASP A 328 25.18 9.04 -34.24
N GLY A 329 24.34 8.32 -33.48
CA GLY A 329 24.75 7.41 -32.42
C GLY A 329 25.29 8.10 -31.17
N ARG A 330 25.10 9.43 -31.04
CA ARG A 330 25.46 10.21 -29.85
C ARG A 330 24.20 10.50 -29.01
N PRO A 331 24.32 10.66 -27.69
CA PRO A 331 23.19 11.06 -26.86
C PRO A 331 22.54 12.34 -27.36
N VAL A 332 21.21 12.38 -27.39
CA VAL A 332 20.45 13.56 -27.83
C VAL A 332 20.83 14.81 -27.02
N LEU A 333 21.13 14.63 -25.74
CA LEU A 333 21.54 15.71 -24.83
C LEU A 333 22.92 16.32 -25.18
N ASP A 334 23.77 15.63 -25.92
CA ASP A 334 25.09 16.15 -26.33
C ASP A 334 24.97 17.20 -27.46
N SER A 335 23.79 17.35 -28.06
CA SER A 335 23.51 18.36 -29.10
C SER A 335 23.58 19.81 -28.59
N GLY A 336 23.37 20.02 -27.29
CA GLY A 336 23.25 21.34 -26.69
C GLY A 336 21.93 22.06 -26.98
N GLU A 337 20.97 21.43 -27.67
CA GLU A 337 19.65 22.01 -27.94
C GLU A 337 18.73 22.01 -26.73
N TYR A 338 19.06 21.21 -25.71
CA TYR A 338 18.22 20.96 -24.54
C TYR A 338 18.92 21.41 -23.28
N GLU A 339 18.19 22.15 -22.44
CA GLU A 339 18.69 22.68 -21.18
C GLU A 339 18.01 21.99 -19.99
N LYS A 340 18.77 21.91 -18.88
CA LYS A 340 18.32 21.31 -17.63
C LYS A 340 17.87 22.41 -16.66
N ALA A 341 16.56 22.51 -16.42
CA ALA A 341 15.97 23.49 -15.48
C ALA A 341 15.95 23.01 -14.00
N GLY A 342 16.71 21.97 -13.67
CA GLY A 342 16.72 21.35 -12.33
C GLY A 342 15.45 20.58 -11.96
N ASN A 343 14.43 20.54 -12.81
CA ASN A 343 13.21 19.76 -12.60
C ASN A 343 13.51 18.26 -12.65
N LYS A 344 12.87 17.47 -11.77
CA LYS A 344 12.94 16.01 -11.71
C LYS A 344 11.63 15.44 -11.24
N ILE A 345 11.30 14.26 -11.76
CA ILE A 345 10.21 13.44 -11.28
C ILE A 345 10.81 12.17 -10.69
N HIS A 346 10.34 11.75 -9.52
CA HIS A 346 10.66 10.45 -8.97
C HIS A 346 9.44 9.55 -9.03
N LEU A 347 9.64 8.27 -9.34
CA LEU A 347 8.61 7.24 -9.14
C LEU A 347 9.03 6.37 -7.95
N SER A 348 8.11 6.23 -7.00
CA SER A 348 8.27 5.38 -5.82
C SER A 348 7.41 4.13 -5.96
N VAL A 349 8.04 2.95 -6.04
CA VAL A 349 7.37 1.64 -6.02
C VAL A 349 7.77 0.87 -4.76
N GLN A 350 7.04 -0.19 -4.42
CA GLN A 350 7.50 -1.13 -3.39
C GLN A 350 8.90 -1.65 -3.80
N MET A 351 9.85 -1.56 -2.87
CA MET A 351 11.22 -2.04 -2.99
C MET A 351 11.36 -3.42 -3.68
N ASP A 352 10.62 -4.43 -3.24
CA ASP A 352 10.67 -5.81 -3.78
C ASP A 352 10.03 -5.94 -5.17
N GLN A 353 9.24 -4.95 -5.58
CA GLN A 353 8.59 -4.88 -6.89
C GLN A 353 9.38 -4.06 -7.91
N LEU A 354 10.53 -3.47 -7.56
CA LEU A 354 11.29 -2.61 -8.48
C LEU A 354 11.68 -3.32 -9.78
N ALA A 355 12.16 -4.56 -9.71
CA ALA A 355 12.54 -5.32 -10.90
C ALA A 355 11.31 -5.60 -11.81
N GLN A 356 10.18 -5.95 -11.21
CA GLN A 356 8.92 -6.14 -11.93
C GLN A 356 8.44 -4.84 -12.58
N ALA A 357 8.44 -3.74 -11.82
CA ALA A 357 8.10 -2.40 -12.30
C ALA A 357 9.01 -1.98 -13.47
N GLY A 358 10.32 -2.20 -13.36
CA GLY A 358 11.27 -1.93 -14.43
C GLY A 358 10.95 -2.69 -15.72
N ASN A 359 10.55 -3.96 -15.63
CA ASN A 359 10.13 -4.75 -16.79
C ASN A 359 8.82 -4.25 -17.42
N ILE A 360 7.82 -3.90 -16.61
CA ILE A 360 6.54 -3.34 -17.06
C ILE A 360 6.76 -2.00 -17.76
N LEU A 361 7.64 -1.16 -17.20
CA LEU A 361 7.88 0.18 -17.71
C LEU A 361 8.89 0.22 -18.87
N THR A 362 9.69 -0.83 -19.09
CA THR A 362 10.70 -0.88 -20.15
C THR A 362 10.16 -0.47 -21.53
N PRO A 363 9.02 -1.00 -22.02
CA PRO A 363 8.47 -0.62 -23.33
C PRO A 363 8.17 0.87 -23.48
N LEU A 364 7.85 1.54 -22.36
CA LEU A 364 7.57 2.97 -22.32
C LEU A 364 8.85 3.78 -22.11
N LEU A 365 9.62 3.47 -21.07
CA LEU A 365 10.83 4.22 -20.70
C LEU A 365 11.89 4.21 -21.80
N LEU A 366 11.99 3.13 -22.58
CA LEU A 366 12.89 3.03 -23.73
C LEU A 366 12.20 3.33 -25.07
N SER A 367 10.96 3.83 -25.03
CA SER A 367 10.25 4.25 -26.23
C SER A 367 10.95 5.45 -26.88
N PRO A 368 11.04 5.50 -28.23
CA PRO A 368 11.45 6.73 -28.92
C PRO A 368 10.48 7.89 -28.70
N ASP A 369 9.27 7.63 -28.17
CA ASP A 369 8.26 8.63 -27.86
C ASP A 369 8.26 9.01 -26.36
N ASN A 370 9.24 8.54 -25.58
CA ASN A 370 9.47 9.00 -24.22
C ASN A 370 9.97 10.46 -24.23
N PRO A 371 9.23 11.43 -23.63
CA PRO A 371 9.65 12.83 -23.61
C PRO A 371 10.83 13.09 -22.66
N PHE A 372 11.14 12.15 -21.75
CA PHE A 372 12.27 12.25 -20.83
C PHE A 372 13.58 11.83 -21.51
N LEU A 373 14.40 12.81 -21.87
CA LEU A 373 15.70 12.61 -22.53
C LEU A 373 16.80 12.06 -21.61
N SER A 374 16.51 11.90 -20.32
CA SER A 374 17.30 11.05 -19.46
C SER A 374 16.44 10.52 -18.33
N PHE A 375 16.73 9.30 -17.90
CA PHE A 375 16.25 8.78 -16.65
C PHE A 375 17.28 7.85 -16.03
N LYS A 376 17.12 7.57 -14.74
CA LYS A 376 17.92 6.58 -14.04
C LYS A 376 17.06 5.72 -13.13
N VAL A 377 17.53 4.51 -12.87
CA VAL A 377 16.87 3.53 -12.00
C VAL A 377 17.88 3.03 -10.96
N THR A 378 17.48 2.97 -9.70
CA THR A 378 18.27 2.40 -8.61
C THR A 378 18.59 0.94 -8.94
N ASN A 379 19.87 0.61 -8.94
CA ASN A 379 20.40 -0.74 -8.94
C ASN A 379 20.49 -1.22 -7.48
N MET A 380 19.62 -2.14 -7.08
CA MET A 380 19.51 -2.57 -5.68
C MET A 380 20.79 -3.26 -5.20
N ASP A 381 21.41 -4.08 -6.03
CA ASP A 381 22.68 -4.74 -5.72
C ASP A 381 23.81 -3.71 -5.55
N GLY A 382 23.85 -2.71 -6.44
CA GLY A 382 24.80 -1.60 -6.36
C GLY A 382 24.61 -0.76 -5.10
N ALA A 383 23.36 -0.47 -4.72
CA ALA A 383 23.02 0.23 -3.49
C ALA A 383 23.45 -0.57 -2.25
N GLU A 384 23.18 -1.87 -2.20
CA GLU A 384 23.59 -2.74 -1.08
C GLU A 384 25.11 -2.81 -0.93
N ALA A 385 25.83 -2.98 -2.04
CA ALA A 385 27.30 -2.98 -2.04
C ALA A 385 27.86 -1.65 -1.52
N ALA A 386 27.32 -0.51 -1.99
CA ALA A 386 27.76 0.81 -1.55
C ALA A 386 27.49 1.06 -0.05
N ILE A 387 26.34 0.61 0.49
CA ILE A 387 26.05 0.68 1.93
C ILE A 387 27.12 -0.07 2.72
N LYS A 388 27.45 -1.30 2.29
CA LYS A 388 28.41 -2.14 2.99
C LYS A 388 29.80 -1.50 3.00
N ASP A 389 30.24 -0.97 1.87
CA ASP A 389 31.53 -0.27 1.76
C ASP A 389 31.57 0.97 2.67
N ASP A 390 30.47 1.73 2.75
CA ASP A 390 30.37 2.88 3.67
C ASP A 390 30.38 2.44 5.14
N GLN A 391 29.70 1.35 5.50
CA GLN A 391 29.74 0.79 6.86
C GLN A 391 31.15 0.34 7.26
N GLU A 392 31.89 -0.29 6.34
CA GLU A 392 33.29 -0.68 6.57
C GLU A 392 34.20 0.55 6.69
N LYS A 393 34.02 1.56 5.83
CA LYS A 393 34.81 2.80 5.84
C LYS A 393 34.59 3.66 7.09
N TYR A 394 33.37 3.69 7.60
CA TYR A 394 32.99 4.47 8.79
C TYR A 394 32.82 3.59 10.03
N SER A 395 33.51 2.44 10.11
CA SER A 395 33.39 1.47 11.21
C SER A 395 33.93 1.94 12.56
N ALA A 396 34.54 3.13 12.63
CA ALA A 396 35.09 3.68 13.86
C ALA A 396 33.97 4.08 14.85
N ASP A 397 34.14 3.78 16.14
CA ASP A 397 33.17 4.16 17.18
C ASP A 397 33.33 5.63 17.60
N THR A 398 33.20 6.55 16.64
CA THR A 398 33.21 7.99 16.90
C THR A 398 31.84 8.62 16.60
N PRO A 399 31.48 9.74 17.27
CA PRO A 399 30.25 10.47 16.96
C PRO A 399 30.13 10.88 15.49
N GLU A 400 31.24 11.28 14.86
CA GLU A 400 31.27 11.71 13.46
C GLU A 400 31.03 10.55 12.50
N ALA A 401 31.63 9.39 12.78
CA ALA A 401 31.42 8.17 11.99
C ALA A 401 29.99 7.67 12.10
N LYS A 402 29.40 7.68 13.31
CA LYS A 402 27.98 7.36 13.53
C LYS A 402 27.05 8.31 12.80
N ALA A 403 27.31 9.61 12.86
CA ALA A 403 26.53 10.61 12.13
C ALA A 403 26.60 10.38 10.61
N LYS A 404 27.78 10.04 10.09
CA LYS A 404 27.96 9.72 8.67
C LYS A 404 27.23 8.45 8.24
N ILE A 405 27.25 7.39 9.03
CA ILE A 405 26.48 6.17 8.75
C ILE A 405 24.97 6.47 8.78
N ALA A 406 24.49 7.26 9.73
CA ALA A 406 23.08 7.65 9.79
C ALA A 406 22.66 8.47 8.56
N GLU A 407 23.48 9.43 8.12
CA GLU A 407 23.25 10.20 6.90
C GLU A 407 23.18 9.29 5.67
N GLN A 408 24.10 8.33 5.55
CA GLN A 408 24.12 7.39 4.42
C GLN A 408 22.92 6.45 4.45
N ASN A 409 22.60 5.84 5.60
CA ASN A 409 21.42 4.98 5.73
C ASN A 409 20.14 5.73 5.33
N ALA A 410 19.97 6.99 5.75
CA ALA A 410 18.84 7.81 5.35
C ALA A 410 18.83 8.10 3.83
N TYR A 411 20.00 8.33 3.22
CA TYR A 411 20.11 8.47 1.78
C TYR A 411 19.73 7.18 1.04
N PHE A 412 20.20 6.03 1.50
CA PHE A 412 19.90 4.73 0.89
C PHE A 412 18.42 4.36 1.05
N ASP A 413 17.85 4.50 2.25
CA ASP A 413 16.42 4.31 2.49
C ASP A 413 15.57 5.14 1.53
N ARG A 414 15.98 6.39 1.27
CA ARG A 414 15.27 7.28 0.35
C ARG A 414 15.24 6.77 -1.09
N ILE A 415 16.25 6.02 -1.53
CA ILE A 415 16.40 5.58 -2.93
C ILE A 415 16.10 4.08 -3.15
N THR A 416 15.91 3.32 -2.07
CA THR A 416 15.54 1.89 -2.08
C THR A 416 14.06 1.69 -1.72
N GLN A 417 13.56 2.42 -0.71
CA GLN A 417 12.14 2.40 -0.31
C GLN A 417 11.26 3.32 -1.18
N GLY A 418 11.89 4.25 -1.89
CA GLY A 418 11.24 5.29 -2.66
C GLY A 418 12.16 5.85 -3.74
N ALA A 419 11.61 6.71 -4.60
CA ALA A 419 12.35 7.43 -5.64
C ALA A 419 13.33 6.58 -6.46
N GLN A 420 13.00 5.31 -6.66
CA GLN A 420 13.90 4.36 -7.31
C GLN A 420 14.10 4.70 -8.78
N ILE A 421 13.10 5.31 -9.42
CA ILE A 421 13.20 5.80 -10.80
C ILE A 421 13.21 7.32 -10.76
N THR A 422 14.21 7.95 -11.37
CA THR A 422 14.27 9.41 -11.55
C THR A 422 14.17 9.75 -13.03
N LEU A 423 13.18 10.55 -13.41
CA LEU A 423 12.96 11.05 -14.76
C LEU A 423 13.41 12.52 -14.84
N TYR A 424 14.19 12.87 -15.85
CA TYR A 424 14.73 14.22 -16.05
C TYR A 424 14.02 14.90 -17.23
N PRO A 425 13.11 15.84 -16.97
CA PRO A 425 12.55 16.68 -18.02
C PRO A 425 13.62 17.67 -18.51
N TYR A 426 13.99 17.54 -19.77
CA TYR A 426 14.82 18.48 -20.50
C TYR A 426 13.95 19.25 -21.47
N ALA A 427 14.15 20.56 -21.57
CA ALA A 427 13.37 21.43 -22.43
C ALA A 427 14.31 22.30 -23.27
N LYS A 428 13.85 22.72 -24.46
CA LYS A 428 14.58 23.69 -25.28
C LYS A 428 14.52 25.10 -24.71
N ASP A 429 13.45 25.42 -24.00
CA ASP A 429 13.27 26.66 -23.23
C ASP A 429 12.96 26.30 -21.78
N THR A 430 13.85 26.67 -20.87
CA THR A 430 13.71 26.41 -19.42
C THR A 430 12.72 27.36 -18.73
N ASN A 431 12.38 28.47 -19.39
CA ASN A 431 11.43 29.48 -18.89
C ASN A 431 9.99 29.21 -19.32
N TYR A 432 9.77 28.27 -20.26
CA TYR A 432 8.45 27.97 -20.79
C TYR A 432 8.06 26.51 -20.54
N PRO A 433 6.83 26.23 -20.09
CA PRO A 433 6.32 24.87 -19.93
C PRO A 433 5.97 24.19 -21.27
N ASP A 434 6.66 24.53 -22.36
CA ASP A 434 6.47 23.85 -23.64
C ASP A 434 6.85 22.36 -23.48
N GLY A 435 5.88 21.48 -23.73
CA GLY A 435 6.01 20.03 -23.53
C GLY A 435 5.61 19.51 -22.14
N ALA A 436 5.19 20.37 -21.20
CA ALA A 436 4.65 19.93 -19.90
C ALA A 436 3.45 18.97 -20.06
N GLU A 437 2.63 19.18 -21.09
CA GLU A 437 1.54 18.28 -21.44
C GLU A 437 2.04 16.89 -21.84
N ASP A 438 3.13 16.81 -22.62
CA ASP A 438 3.73 15.54 -23.05
C ASP A 438 4.31 14.79 -21.85
N PHE A 439 5.03 15.49 -20.96
CA PHE A 439 5.50 14.91 -19.69
C PHE A 439 4.32 14.44 -18.82
N GLY A 440 3.30 15.26 -18.63
CA GLY A 440 2.13 14.95 -17.81
C GLY A 440 1.31 13.77 -18.36
N PHE A 441 1.15 13.70 -19.68
CA PHE A 441 0.55 12.55 -20.36
C PHE A 441 1.37 11.28 -20.13
N PHE A 442 2.68 11.35 -20.36
CA PHE A 442 3.57 10.20 -20.22
C PHE A 442 3.62 9.69 -18.78
N LEU A 443 3.64 10.58 -17.78
CA LEU A 443 3.56 10.20 -16.36
C LEU A 443 2.28 9.44 -16.04
N LYS A 444 1.13 9.89 -16.54
CA LYS A 444 -0.15 9.18 -16.36
C LYS A 444 -0.13 7.79 -16.99
N LEU A 445 0.56 7.64 -18.12
CA LEU A 445 0.72 6.35 -18.77
C LEU A 445 1.59 5.40 -17.94
N LEU A 446 2.71 5.87 -17.39
CA LEU A 446 3.55 5.07 -16.48
C LEU A 446 2.76 4.63 -15.23
N GLU A 447 2.00 5.55 -14.63
CA GLU A 447 1.12 5.29 -13.48
C GLU A 447 0.05 4.23 -13.78
N GLN A 448 -0.56 4.33 -14.96
CA GLN A 448 -1.57 3.37 -15.40
C GLN A 448 -0.98 1.96 -15.55
N GLU A 449 0.19 1.81 -16.18
CA GLU A 449 0.82 0.50 -16.37
C GLU A 449 1.26 -0.12 -15.04
N LEU A 450 1.81 0.68 -14.11
CA LEU A 450 2.14 0.21 -12.77
C LEU A 450 0.91 -0.27 -12.00
N ALA A 451 -0.15 0.53 -11.99
CA ALA A 451 -1.40 0.20 -11.30
C ALA A 451 -2.09 -1.02 -11.93
N ALA A 452 -2.13 -1.11 -13.26
CA ALA A 452 -2.74 -2.24 -13.98
C ALA A 452 -2.01 -3.56 -13.71
N ALA A 453 -0.69 -3.51 -13.49
CA ALA A 453 0.12 -4.66 -13.12
C ALA A 453 0.11 -4.99 -11.62
N GLY A 454 -0.65 -4.24 -10.81
CA GLY A 454 -0.77 -4.46 -9.36
C GLY A 454 0.46 -4.03 -8.55
N ILE A 455 1.36 -3.21 -9.13
CA ILE A 455 2.50 -2.65 -8.42
C ILE A 455 1.99 -1.72 -7.31
N GLN A 456 2.54 -1.86 -6.11
CA GLN A 456 2.19 -1.03 -4.96
C GLN A 456 3.08 0.22 -4.92
N PRO A 457 2.54 1.39 -4.54
CA PRO A 457 3.34 2.58 -4.33
C PRO A 457 4.37 2.40 -3.21
N GLY A 458 5.56 2.96 -3.43
CA GLY A 458 6.63 3.00 -2.43
C GLY A 458 6.52 4.19 -1.47
N LYS A 459 7.57 4.41 -0.67
CA LYS A 459 7.68 5.59 0.19
C LYS A 459 7.96 6.83 -0.65
N ASN A 460 7.12 7.85 -0.57
CA ASN A 460 7.41 9.13 -1.21
C ASN A 460 8.54 9.85 -0.44
N PRO A 461 9.56 10.42 -1.11
CA PRO A 461 10.62 11.16 -0.42
C PRO A 461 10.07 12.41 0.25
N ASP A 462 10.51 12.69 1.48
CA ASP A 462 10.03 13.87 2.21
C ASP A 462 10.38 15.18 1.51
N SER A 463 11.46 15.15 0.72
CA SER A 463 11.98 16.25 -0.08
C SER A 463 11.14 16.65 -1.29
N ASP A 464 10.12 15.88 -1.61
CA ASP A 464 9.36 16.01 -2.83
C ASP A 464 7.93 16.48 -2.57
N ALA A 465 7.32 17.07 -3.60
CA ALA A 465 5.90 17.37 -3.61
C ALA A 465 5.15 16.29 -4.40
N GLY A 466 4.14 15.67 -3.79
CA GLY A 466 3.26 14.73 -4.50
C GLY A 466 2.50 15.41 -5.64
N LEU A 467 2.30 14.70 -6.75
CA LEU A 467 1.52 15.18 -7.89
C LEU A 467 0.05 14.76 -7.73
N GLU A 468 -0.89 15.69 -7.92
CA GLU A 468 -2.30 15.42 -7.64
C GLU A 468 -2.87 14.32 -8.55
N GLY A 469 -3.42 13.28 -7.93
CA GLY A 469 -4.05 12.15 -8.63
C GLY A 469 -3.07 11.08 -9.11
N LEU A 470 -1.78 11.21 -8.80
CA LEU A 470 -0.73 10.22 -9.08
C LEU A 470 -0.26 9.59 -7.76
N SER A 471 -0.04 8.27 -7.76
CA SER A 471 0.30 7.50 -6.57
C SER A 471 1.78 7.17 -6.45
N PHE A 472 2.48 7.03 -7.57
CA PHE A 472 3.91 6.71 -7.63
C PHE A 472 4.77 7.96 -7.84
N ALA A 473 4.27 8.95 -8.59
CA ALA A 473 5.04 10.09 -9.07
C ALA A 473 5.08 11.27 -8.10
N THR A 474 6.28 11.75 -7.80
CA THR A 474 6.54 12.97 -7.01
C THR A 474 7.46 13.93 -7.77
N PHE A 475 7.29 15.22 -7.52
CA PHE A 475 8.08 16.28 -8.15
C PHE A 475 9.11 16.87 -7.20
N ARG A 476 10.27 17.19 -7.77
CA ARG A 476 11.33 17.95 -7.13
C ARG A 476 12.02 18.90 -8.11
N ASN A 477 12.52 20.02 -7.60
CA ASN A 477 13.51 20.84 -8.28
C ASN A 477 14.87 20.81 -7.53
N GLU A 478 15.99 20.86 -8.26
CA GLU A 478 17.36 20.86 -7.68
C GLU A 478 17.64 22.05 -6.75
N GLU A 479 16.93 23.17 -6.92
CA GLU A 479 17.01 24.33 -6.03
C GLU A 479 16.34 24.08 -4.66
N GLY A 480 15.54 23.03 -4.52
CA GLY A 480 14.86 22.67 -3.28
C GLY A 480 15.71 21.84 -2.31
N SER A 481 15.38 21.92 -1.01
CA SER A 481 16.08 21.19 0.06
C SER A 481 16.05 19.68 -0.17
N ARG A 482 17.13 18.97 0.20
CA ARG A 482 17.19 17.50 0.16
C ARG A 482 16.35 16.82 1.22
N GLY A 483 15.81 17.55 2.19
CA GLY A 483 15.03 16.98 3.32
C GLY A 483 15.85 16.10 4.26
N VAL A 484 17.14 15.85 3.94
CA VAL A 484 18.04 15.05 4.77
C VAL A 484 18.41 15.87 6.00
N GLY A 485 18.09 15.35 7.18
CA GLY A 485 18.39 15.98 8.48
C GLY A 485 17.46 17.13 8.88
N VAL A 486 16.30 17.26 8.22
CA VAL A 486 15.24 18.21 8.61
C VAL A 486 14.18 17.42 9.39
N ASP A 487 14.26 17.44 10.72
CA ASP A 487 13.26 16.83 11.61
C ASP A 487 12.04 17.76 11.83
N ASP A 488 12.05 18.93 11.19
CA ASP A 488 11.04 19.97 11.32
C ASP A 488 10.01 19.90 10.18
N GLU A 489 8.82 19.38 10.49
CA GLU A 489 7.69 19.26 9.56
C GLU A 489 7.28 20.61 8.95
N ASP A 490 7.43 21.72 9.67
CA ASP A 490 7.06 23.04 9.14
C ASP A 490 7.99 23.44 7.99
N GLN A 491 9.30 23.16 8.14
CA GLN A 491 10.29 23.41 7.08
C GLN A 491 10.09 22.49 5.87
N LEU A 492 9.72 21.23 6.10
CA LEU A 492 9.40 20.29 5.02
C LEU A 492 8.18 20.76 4.23
N GLU A 493 7.11 21.21 4.90
CA GLU A 493 5.92 21.71 4.23
C GLU A 493 6.15 23.05 3.53
N GLU A 494 6.98 23.95 4.07
CA GLU A 494 7.43 25.16 3.35
C GLU A 494 8.18 24.81 2.06
N ASN A 495 9.10 23.84 2.12
CA ASN A 495 9.79 23.35 0.93
C ASN A 495 8.81 22.75 -0.09
N ARG A 496 7.83 21.96 0.35
CA ARG A 496 6.78 21.43 -0.53
C ARG A 496 5.92 22.53 -1.15
N LYS A 497 5.56 23.58 -0.40
CA LYS A 497 4.85 24.75 -0.94
C LYS A 497 5.66 25.47 -2.01
N MET A 498 6.97 25.64 -1.79
CA MET A 498 7.88 26.21 -2.79
C MET A 498 7.97 25.33 -4.04
N LEU A 499 8.04 24.01 -3.89
CA LEU A 499 8.02 23.08 -5.03
C LEU A 499 6.71 23.17 -5.80
N ARG A 500 5.57 23.22 -5.09
CA ARG A 500 4.24 23.37 -5.71
C ARG A 500 4.08 24.69 -6.44
N SER A 501 4.79 25.76 -6.07
CA SER A 501 4.71 27.06 -6.77
C SER A 501 5.58 27.12 -8.03
N LYS A 502 6.43 26.13 -8.30
CA LYS A 502 7.27 26.11 -9.50
C LYS A 502 6.41 26.05 -10.78
N PRO A 503 6.75 26.84 -11.83
CA PRO A 503 6.01 26.85 -13.10
C PRO A 503 5.80 25.47 -13.71
N PHE A 504 6.84 24.63 -13.69
CA PHE A 504 6.76 23.26 -14.24
C PHE A 504 5.78 22.37 -13.44
N TYR A 505 5.78 22.46 -12.11
CA TYR A 505 4.81 21.74 -11.27
C TYR A 505 3.38 22.19 -11.57
N GLN A 506 3.16 23.50 -11.67
CA GLN A 506 1.85 24.08 -11.99
C GLN A 506 1.39 23.63 -13.38
N ALA A 507 2.26 23.64 -14.38
CA ALA A 507 1.94 23.17 -15.72
C ALA A 507 1.61 21.66 -15.77
N LEU A 508 2.24 20.84 -14.92
CA LEU A 508 1.94 19.40 -14.82
C LEU A 508 0.59 19.12 -14.13
N THR A 509 0.14 19.99 -13.21
CA THR A 509 -0.97 19.71 -12.30
C THR A 509 -2.22 20.56 -12.56
N ASN A 510 -2.08 21.73 -13.16
CA ASN A 510 -3.16 22.70 -13.37
C ASN A 510 -3.45 22.87 -14.87
N LYS A 511 -4.64 22.43 -15.30
CA LYS A 511 -5.10 22.53 -16.69
C LYS A 511 -5.27 23.97 -17.20
N ASP A 512 -5.40 24.94 -16.30
CA ASP A 512 -5.63 26.35 -16.63
C ASP A 512 -4.37 27.22 -16.50
N TYR A 513 -3.20 26.62 -16.27
CA TYR A 513 -1.96 27.37 -16.13
C TYR A 513 -1.58 28.06 -17.44
N LYS A 514 -1.68 29.39 -17.46
CA LYS A 514 -1.10 30.24 -18.50
C LYS A 514 0.19 30.81 -17.93
N PRO A 515 1.37 30.54 -18.52
CA PRO A 515 2.59 31.17 -18.08
C PRO A 515 2.44 32.69 -18.21
N GLU A 516 2.69 33.42 -17.13
CA GLU A 516 2.79 34.88 -17.21
C GLU A 516 3.99 35.21 -18.10
N ALA A 517 3.76 36.01 -19.13
CA ALA A 517 4.85 36.49 -19.98
C ALA A 517 5.85 37.25 -19.09
N PRO A 518 7.16 37.04 -19.27
CA PRO A 518 8.15 37.68 -18.41
C PRO A 518 7.95 39.19 -18.43
N GLU A 519 7.84 39.80 -17.24
CA GLU A 519 7.97 41.25 -17.12
C GLU A 519 9.28 41.63 -17.80
N LYS A 520 9.19 42.45 -18.84
CA LYS A 520 10.35 43.02 -19.51
C LYS A 520 11.21 43.64 -18.42
N SER A 521 12.39 43.06 -18.18
CA SER A 521 13.33 43.63 -17.22
C SER A 521 13.51 45.12 -17.57
N PRO A 522 13.43 46.02 -16.58
CA PRO A 522 13.67 47.43 -16.84
C PRO A 522 15.06 47.57 -17.45
N ALA A 523 15.14 48.39 -18.51
CA ALA A 523 16.35 48.59 -19.29
C ALA A 523 17.56 48.75 -18.37
N SER A 524 18.52 47.85 -18.52
CA SER A 524 19.83 47.94 -17.88
C SER A 524 20.41 49.32 -18.20
N GLN A 525 20.59 50.14 -17.17
CA GLN A 525 21.47 51.28 -17.27
C GLN A 525 22.85 50.73 -17.59
N GLN A 526 23.34 51.06 -18.79
CA GLN A 526 24.72 50.85 -19.18
C GLN A 526 25.59 51.62 -18.18
N GLU A 527 26.17 50.92 -17.22
CA GLU A 527 27.35 51.43 -16.53
C GLU A 527 28.55 51.27 -17.47
N GLU A 528 29.19 52.41 -17.69
CA GLU A 528 30.36 52.59 -18.53
C GLU A 528 31.49 51.63 -18.14
N THR A 529 32.06 51.01 -19.17
CA THR A 529 33.33 50.33 -19.12
C THR A 529 34.46 51.31 -18.74
N GLU A 530 34.93 51.27 -17.49
CA GLU A 530 36.25 51.78 -17.13
C GLU A 530 37.25 50.64 -16.89
N SER A 531 38.11 50.49 -17.89
CA SER A 531 39.48 49.96 -17.86
C SER A 531 40.14 49.93 -16.48
N LYS A 532 40.56 48.74 -16.02
CA LYS A 532 41.84 48.56 -15.31
C LYS A 532 42.63 47.36 -15.79
N LYS A 533 43.70 47.68 -16.51
CA LYS A 533 44.91 46.87 -16.71
C LYS A 533 45.54 46.49 -15.36
N SER A 534 46.06 45.26 -15.32
CA SER A 534 47.35 44.85 -14.71
C SER A 534 47.62 45.19 -13.24
N ALA A 535 47.77 44.15 -12.39
CA ALA A 535 49.05 43.80 -11.78
C ALA A 535 48.96 42.55 -10.87
N ARG A 536 49.88 41.61 -11.13
CA ARG A 536 50.38 40.48 -10.32
C ARG A 536 49.48 39.28 -10.04
#